data_AF-A0A1W6LNJ0-F1
#
_entry.id   AF-A0A1W6LNJ0-F1
#
_cell.length_a   1.000
_cell.length_b   1.000
_cell.length_c   1.000
_cell.angle_alpha   90.00
_cell.angle_beta   90.00
_cell.angle_gamma   90.00
#
_symmetry.space_group_name_H-M   'P 1'
#
loop_
_entity.id
_entity.type
_entity.pdbx_description
1 polymer ?
#
loop_
_entity_poly.entity_id
_entity_poly.type
_entity_poly.pdbx_seq_one_letter_code
_entity_poly.pdbx_strand_id
1 'polypeptide(L)'
;MRFFSAVFLSAMLAGVCIAQPDGKEAKAESMLEDVKAAISAREDFLKNGRPERPDYRSAPNDQVRQQMFEKYRSRFQDYRDNVWKKSLMVLNEAKKLYDEYPNSKQAERIIPEAVNILGLIGSDPQTAAEFEGFYKKLLQHDSVGKRFIETLLEYRVRRMGTLIQSETVTGEDKTDEVKEQVDKLVEDIESVAGRFKGVETFPNTALTIARDMIYYNPSLSEPLVEVCEKYGGAMVKEKLAGVKKKLDMLGSKLEMELETLEGKEISLSDYKGDVVLVDFWATWCGPCVEEVPHLKDIYEKYSGEGFEILAISLDKSEEDLKKFVEDKQIKWPQHFDGKGWDNEYVKKYNIRGIPTMWLVDKEGRLADMNAREGLERKIKELMK
;
A
#
# COMPACT_ATOMS: atom_id res chain seq x y z
N MET A 1 -18.47 70.12 67.43
CA MET A 1 -17.45 70.34 66.37
C MET A 1 -17.43 69.11 65.48
N ARG A 2 -17.99 69.15 64.26
CA ARG A 2 -17.27 69.41 62.99
C ARG A 2 -16.14 68.37 62.80
N PHE A 3 -16.12 67.44 61.83
CA PHE A 3 -16.57 67.47 60.44
C PHE A 3 -16.89 66.05 59.91
N PHE A 4 -18.02 65.92 59.21
CA PHE A 4 -18.30 64.89 58.19
C PHE A 4 -18.28 65.63 56.84
N SER A 5 -17.47 65.19 55.87
CA SER A 5 -17.47 65.64 54.47
C SER A 5 -16.73 64.57 53.65
N ALA A 6 -17.44 63.68 52.92
CA ALA A 6 -18.01 63.86 51.58
C ALA A 6 -17.00 63.57 50.46
N VAL A 7 -17.12 62.39 49.83
CA VAL A 7 -17.07 62.23 48.36
C VAL A 7 -18.04 61.11 47.96
N PHE A 8 -19.25 61.52 47.61
CA PHE A 8 -20.12 60.80 46.67
C PHE A 8 -19.87 61.49 45.32
N LEU A 9 -19.35 60.79 44.31
CA LEU A 9 -19.57 61.17 42.91
C LEU A 9 -19.28 60.03 41.93
N SER A 10 -20.30 59.74 41.12
CA SER A 10 -20.29 59.20 39.76
C SER A 10 -20.02 57.71 39.54
N ALA A 11 -21.13 56.97 39.47
CA ALA A 11 -21.27 55.83 38.58
C ALA A 11 -21.51 56.33 37.15
N MET A 12 -20.68 55.93 36.18
CA MET A 12 -21.08 55.55 34.82
C MET A 12 -19.85 55.21 33.96
N LEU A 13 -20.00 54.12 33.18
CA LEU A 13 -19.26 53.78 31.95
C LEU A 13 -17.84 53.23 32.08
N ALA A 14 -17.75 51.97 32.50
CA ALA A 14 -16.89 50.99 31.84
C ALA A 14 -17.56 49.62 31.93
N GLY A 15 -18.58 49.42 31.10
CA GLY A 15 -19.11 48.10 30.84
C GLY A 15 -18.03 47.28 30.14
N VAL A 16 -17.22 46.56 30.93
CA VAL A 16 -16.56 45.37 30.41
C VAL A 16 -17.68 44.37 30.20
N CYS A 17 -18.26 44.41 29.00
CA CYS A 17 -19.04 43.29 28.49
C CYS A 17 -18.09 42.09 28.45
N ILE A 18 -18.08 41.29 29.51
CA ILE A 18 -17.79 39.87 29.39
C ILE A 18 -18.96 39.36 28.54
N ALA A 19 -18.78 39.38 27.22
CA ALA A 19 -19.71 38.74 26.32
C ALA A 19 -19.81 37.28 26.78
N GLN A 20 -20.98 36.86 27.24
CA GLN A 20 -21.26 35.44 27.37
C GLN A 20 -21.04 34.83 25.98
N PRO A 21 -20.33 33.70 25.85
CA PRO A 21 -20.14 33.07 24.56
C PRO A 21 -21.51 32.90 23.91
N ASP A 22 -21.65 33.36 22.67
CA ASP A 22 -22.86 33.14 21.88
C ASP A 22 -23.24 31.66 22.05
N GLY A 23 -24.52 31.33 22.24
CA GLY A 23 -24.94 29.96 22.59
C GLY A 23 -24.48 28.87 21.62
N LYS A 24 -23.95 29.24 20.45
CA LYS A 24 -23.24 28.38 19.50
C LYS A 24 -21.80 28.06 19.92
N GLU A 25 -21.04 29.03 20.40
CA GLU A 25 -19.65 28.83 20.86
C GLU A 25 -19.60 27.94 22.11
N ALA A 26 -20.51 28.14 23.06
CA ALA A 26 -20.62 27.28 24.25
C ALA A 26 -20.94 25.82 23.88
N LYS A 27 -21.80 25.60 22.87
CA LYS A 27 -22.11 24.26 22.36
C LYS A 27 -20.92 23.63 21.65
N ALA A 28 -20.24 24.37 20.78
CA ALA A 28 -19.04 23.90 20.10
C ALA A 28 -17.94 23.51 21.10
N GLU A 29 -17.76 24.29 22.18
CA GLU A 29 -16.80 23.94 23.24
C GLU A 29 -17.21 22.68 23.99
N SER A 30 -18.50 22.52 24.32
CA SER A 30 -19.01 21.28 24.93
C SER A 30 -18.72 20.06 24.06
N MET A 31 -18.97 20.14 22.75
CA MET A 31 -18.69 19.04 21.82
C MET A 31 -17.19 18.79 21.67
N LEU A 32 -16.34 19.83 21.74
CA LEU A 32 -14.88 19.66 21.75
C LEU A 32 -14.42 18.88 22.99
N GLU A 33 -15.02 19.11 24.16
CA GLU A 33 -14.73 18.33 25.36
C GLU A 33 -15.12 16.85 25.19
N ASP A 34 -16.23 16.54 24.52
CA ASP A 34 -16.61 15.16 24.18
C ASP A 34 -15.56 14.49 23.29
N VAL A 35 -15.03 15.22 22.28
CA VAL A 35 -13.93 14.73 21.43
C VAL A 35 -12.68 14.48 22.25
N LYS A 36 -12.27 15.41 23.12
CA LYS A 36 -11.09 15.26 23.98
C LYS A 36 -11.23 14.07 24.94
N ALA A 37 -12.43 13.85 25.49
CA ALA A 37 -12.71 12.70 26.34
C ALA A 37 -12.54 11.38 25.56
N ALA A 38 -13.04 11.31 24.32
CA ALA A 38 -12.83 10.15 23.45
C ALA A 38 -11.34 9.92 23.13
N ILE A 39 -10.57 10.99 22.86
CA ILE A 39 -9.13 10.92 22.62
C ILE A 39 -8.40 10.38 23.85
N SER A 40 -8.64 10.95 25.03
CA SER A 40 -8.02 10.50 26.27
C SER A 40 -8.34 9.04 26.56
N ALA A 41 -9.59 8.60 26.37
CA ALA A 41 -9.99 7.21 26.55
C ALA A 41 -9.33 6.23 25.55
N ARG A 42 -8.92 6.72 24.38
CA ARG A 42 -8.14 5.98 23.38
C ARG A 42 -6.67 5.91 23.77
N GLU A 43 -6.07 7.03 24.13
CA GLU A 43 -4.65 7.11 24.54
C GLU A 43 -4.37 6.27 25.79
N ASP A 44 -5.24 6.34 26.80
CA ASP A 44 -5.13 5.52 28.00
C ASP A 44 -5.19 4.02 27.67
N PHE A 45 -6.02 3.64 26.69
CA PHE A 45 -6.11 2.25 26.26
C PHE A 45 -4.89 1.81 25.45
N LEU A 46 -4.36 2.67 24.57
CA LEU A 46 -3.12 2.38 23.83
C LEU A 46 -1.94 2.17 24.79
N LYS A 47 -1.89 2.97 25.87
CA LYS A 47 -0.83 2.89 26.88
C LYS A 47 -0.95 1.65 27.76
N ASN A 48 -2.15 1.33 28.23
CA ASN A 48 -2.35 0.34 29.29
C ASN A 48 -2.99 -0.98 28.82
N GLY A 49 -3.60 -1.01 27.63
CA GLY A 49 -4.37 -2.14 27.13
C GLY A 49 -3.57 -3.16 26.31
N ARG A 50 -2.33 -2.83 25.90
CA ARG A 50 -1.53 -3.71 25.05
C ARG A 50 -1.08 -4.96 25.83
N PRO A 51 -1.38 -6.18 25.35
CA PRO A 51 -0.93 -7.39 26.04
C PRO A 51 0.58 -7.55 25.95
N GLU A 52 1.20 -7.99 27.04
CA GLU A 52 2.63 -8.31 27.07
C GLU A 52 2.94 -9.51 26.18
N ARG A 53 4.04 -9.39 25.41
CA ARG A 53 4.53 -10.48 24.56
C ARG A 53 5.17 -11.57 25.43
N PRO A 54 4.73 -12.83 25.35
CA PRO A 54 5.36 -13.92 26.10
C PRO A 54 6.80 -14.15 25.67
N ASP A 55 7.65 -14.59 26.60
CA ASP A 55 8.97 -15.13 26.26
C ASP A 55 8.83 -16.56 25.71
N TYR A 56 8.71 -16.68 24.39
CA TYR A 56 8.58 -17.96 23.71
C TYR A 56 9.79 -18.91 23.86
N ARG A 57 10.97 -18.38 24.25
CA ARG A 57 12.18 -19.20 24.47
C ARG A 57 12.13 -19.96 25.79
N SER A 58 11.36 -19.46 26.75
CA SER A 58 11.13 -20.13 28.03
C SER A 58 10.19 -21.34 27.94
N ALA A 59 9.57 -21.59 26.79
CA ALA A 59 8.63 -22.68 26.60
C ALA A 59 9.33 -24.05 26.75
N PRO A 60 8.83 -24.98 27.58
CA PRO A 60 9.45 -26.30 27.81
C PRO A 60 9.52 -27.20 26.58
N ASN A 61 8.63 -26.97 25.60
CA ASN A 61 8.56 -27.69 24.35
C ASN A 61 7.73 -26.88 23.31
N ASP A 62 7.70 -27.38 22.07
CA ASP A 62 7.02 -26.70 20.96
C ASP A 62 5.50 -26.61 21.13
N GLN A 63 4.87 -27.62 21.74
CA GLN A 63 3.42 -27.61 22.00
C GLN A 63 3.03 -26.47 22.96
N VAL A 64 3.78 -26.29 24.05
CA VAL A 64 3.57 -25.16 24.98
C VAL A 64 3.84 -23.83 24.29
N ARG A 65 4.90 -23.75 23.46
CA ARG A 65 5.20 -22.54 22.69
C ARG A 65 4.05 -22.14 21.78
N GLN A 66 3.44 -23.12 21.11
CA GLN A 66 2.28 -22.90 20.23
C GLN A 66 1.07 -22.39 21.02
N GLN A 67 0.75 -23.00 22.17
CA GLN A 67 -0.34 -22.54 23.04
C GLN A 67 -0.11 -21.12 23.54
N MET A 68 1.13 -20.76 23.92
CA MET A 68 1.49 -19.40 24.30
C MET A 68 1.25 -18.41 23.14
N PHE A 69 1.62 -18.80 21.93
CA PHE A 69 1.42 -18.00 20.73
C PHE A 69 -0.06 -17.77 20.42
N GLU A 70 -0.89 -18.82 20.43
CA GLU A 70 -2.33 -18.73 20.19
C GLU A 70 -3.03 -17.84 21.23
N LYS A 71 -2.68 -18.01 22.51
CA LYS A 71 -3.20 -17.16 23.60
C LYS A 71 -2.81 -15.69 23.43
N TYR A 72 -1.56 -15.41 23.07
CA TYR A 72 -1.11 -14.04 22.80
C TYR A 72 -1.81 -13.46 21.57
N ARG A 73 -1.93 -14.25 20.49
CA ARG A 73 -2.61 -13.84 19.25
C ARG A 73 -4.06 -13.44 19.51
N SER A 74 -4.81 -14.25 20.26
CA SER A 74 -6.20 -13.93 20.65
C SER A 74 -6.29 -12.64 21.45
N ARG A 75 -5.50 -12.48 22.52
CA ARG A 75 -5.48 -11.24 23.31
C ARG A 75 -5.06 -10.02 22.50
N PHE A 76 -4.15 -10.20 21.55
CA PHE A 76 -3.70 -9.12 20.67
C PHE A 76 -4.78 -8.73 19.66
N GLN A 77 -5.59 -9.69 19.20
CA GLN A 77 -6.77 -9.41 18.38
C GLN A 77 -7.78 -8.57 19.18
N ASP A 78 -8.14 -8.97 20.40
CA ASP A 78 -9.05 -8.21 21.26
C ASP A 78 -8.55 -6.78 21.49
N TYR A 79 -7.24 -6.62 21.70
CA TYR A 79 -6.60 -5.30 21.81
C TYR A 79 -6.80 -4.47 20.53
N ARG A 80 -6.54 -5.04 19.35
CA ARG A 80 -6.74 -4.35 18.06
C ARG A 80 -8.19 -3.91 17.87
N ASP A 81 -9.15 -4.79 18.18
CA ASP A 81 -10.58 -4.49 18.03
C ASP A 81 -11.03 -3.35 18.96
N ASN A 82 -10.46 -3.29 20.17
CA ASN A 82 -10.72 -2.19 21.10
C ASN A 82 -10.05 -0.88 20.67
N VAL A 83 -8.81 -0.93 20.14
CA VAL A 83 -8.15 0.24 19.54
C VAL A 83 -9.00 0.77 18.39
N TRP A 84 -9.52 -0.12 17.55
CA TRP A 84 -10.40 0.22 16.44
C TRP A 84 -11.67 0.91 16.93
N LYS A 85 -12.41 0.26 17.84
CA LYS A 85 -13.64 0.81 18.42
C LYS A 85 -13.44 2.22 19.02
N LYS A 86 -12.35 2.42 19.77
CA LYS A 86 -12.03 3.73 20.37
C LYS A 86 -11.65 4.78 19.33
N SER A 87 -10.94 4.37 18.28
CA SER A 87 -10.64 5.22 17.13
C SER A 87 -11.91 5.71 16.43
N LEU A 88 -12.91 4.82 16.25
CA LEU A 88 -14.22 5.20 15.71
C LEU A 88 -15.00 6.15 16.61
N MET A 89 -14.91 5.99 17.93
CA MET A 89 -15.53 6.94 18.85
C MET A 89 -14.98 8.36 18.67
N VAL A 90 -13.65 8.49 18.58
CA VAL A 90 -13.01 9.78 18.31
C VAL A 90 -13.50 10.37 16.99
N LEU A 91 -13.49 9.58 15.91
CA LEU A 91 -13.93 10.06 14.60
C LEU A 91 -15.41 10.44 14.58
N ASN A 92 -16.28 9.70 15.26
CA ASN A 92 -17.71 10.00 15.33
C ASN A 92 -17.96 11.33 16.05
N GLU A 93 -17.35 11.57 17.21
CA GLU A 93 -17.50 12.85 17.91
C GLU A 93 -16.87 14.00 17.12
N ALA A 94 -15.69 13.76 16.51
CA ALA A 94 -15.03 14.74 15.66
C ALA A 94 -15.90 15.13 14.46
N LYS A 95 -16.50 14.15 13.78
CA LYS A 95 -17.42 14.35 12.66
C LYS A 95 -18.65 15.13 13.09
N LYS A 96 -19.26 14.82 14.24
CA LYS A 96 -20.42 15.59 14.75
C LYS A 96 -20.07 17.06 14.98
N LEU A 97 -18.97 17.34 15.68
CA LEU A 97 -18.50 18.71 15.92
C LEU A 97 -18.25 19.45 14.60
N TYR A 98 -17.57 18.81 13.67
CA TYR A 98 -17.25 19.42 12.38
C TYR A 98 -18.50 19.65 11.51
N ASP A 99 -19.44 18.71 11.50
CA ASP A 99 -20.67 18.85 10.69
C ASP A 99 -21.56 19.99 11.20
N GLU A 100 -21.61 20.23 12.52
CA GLU A 100 -22.42 21.30 13.12
C GLU A 100 -21.70 22.66 13.11
N TYR A 101 -20.38 22.67 13.30
CA TYR A 101 -19.58 23.90 13.45
C TYR A 101 -18.30 23.90 12.58
N PRO A 102 -18.39 23.73 11.24
CA PRO A 102 -17.23 23.46 10.38
C PRO A 102 -16.17 24.57 10.35
N ASN A 103 -16.58 25.83 10.58
CA ASN A 103 -15.69 27.00 10.55
C ASN A 103 -15.34 27.51 11.96
N SER A 104 -15.56 26.70 12.99
CA SER A 104 -15.24 27.07 14.38
C SER A 104 -13.79 26.73 14.72
N LYS A 105 -13.19 27.49 15.65
CA LYS A 105 -11.86 27.17 16.20
C LYS A 105 -11.83 25.78 16.85
N GLN A 106 -12.96 25.34 17.40
CA GLN A 106 -13.14 24.02 18.00
C GLN A 106 -13.04 22.91 16.95
N ALA A 107 -13.72 23.07 15.81
CA ALA A 107 -13.59 22.15 14.68
C ALA A 107 -12.18 22.14 14.10
N GLU A 108 -11.47 23.27 14.05
CA GLU A 108 -10.08 23.28 13.60
C GLU A 108 -9.13 22.49 14.52
N ARG A 109 -9.36 22.55 15.83
CA ARG A 109 -8.52 21.87 16.84
C ARG A 109 -8.52 20.35 16.74
N ILE A 110 -9.58 19.75 16.21
CA ILE A 110 -9.70 18.29 16.09
C ILE A 110 -9.06 17.72 14.81
N ILE A 111 -8.80 18.56 13.81
CA ILE A 111 -8.35 18.15 12.47
C ILE A 111 -7.12 17.23 12.54
N PRO A 112 -6.05 17.53 13.31
CA PRO A 112 -4.87 16.67 13.35
C PRO A 112 -5.17 15.22 13.74
N GLU A 113 -5.99 15.03 14.79
CA GLU A 113 -6.31 13.68 15.27
C GLU A 113 -7.31 12.98 14.35
N ALA A 114 -8.29 13.71 13.82
CA ALA A 114 -9.22 13.17 12.83
C ALA A 114 -8.48 12.66 11.58
N VAL A 115 -7.55 13.44 11.03
CA VAL A 115 -6.72 13.05 9.88
C VAL A 115 -5.93 11.76 10.18
N ASN A 116 -5.25 11.70 11.32
CA ASN A 116 -4.45 10.53 11.70
C ASN A 116 -5.31 9.26 11.77
N ILE A 117 -6.51 9.35 12.35
CA ILE A 117 -7.39 8.18 12.47
C ILE A 117 -8.03 7.84 11.11
N LEU A 118 -8.43 8.84 10.31
CA LEU A 118 -8.94 8.62 8.95
C LEU A 118 -7.94 7.80 8.12
N GLY A 119 -6.66 8.19 8.14
CA GLY A 119 -5.60 7.41 7.50
C GLY A 119 -5.66 5.93 7.90
N LEU A 120 -5.80 5.60 9.18
CA LEU A 120 -5.88 4.22 9.66
C LEU A 120 -7.13 3.48 9.18
N ILE A 121 -8.30 4.12 9.21
CA ILE A 121 -9.58 3.44 8.94
C ILE A 121 -9.86 3.18 7.47
N GLY A 122 -9.10 3.77 6.54
CA GLY A 122 -9.24 3.49 5.10
C GLY A 122 -9.06 2.02 4.72
N SER A 123 -8.47 1.22 5.61
CA SER A 123 -8.34 -0.23 5.46
C SER A 123 -9.62 -1.04 5.68
N ASP A 124 -10.71 -0.46 6.19
CA ASP A 124 -12.00 -1.14 6.31
C ASP A 124 -13.04 -0.49 5.38
N PRO A 125 -13.49 -1.18 4.30
CA PRO A 125 -14.38 -0.59 3.31
C PRO A 125 -15.70 -0.07 3.88
N GLN A 126 -16.28 -0.78 4.85
CA GLN A 126 -17.56 -0.39 5.47
C GLN A 126 -17.40 0.89 6.27
N THR A 127 -16.43 0.92 7.20
CA THR A 127 -16.15 2.12 8.00
C THR A 127 -15.74 3.29 7.10
N ALA A 128 -14.88 3.06 6.11
CA ALA A 128 -14.46 4.10 5.18
C ALA A 128 -15.68 4.76 4.49
N ALA A 129 -16.63 3.97 3.99
CA ALA A 129 -17.83 4.51 3.35
C ALA A 129 -18.62 5.48 4.26
N GLU A 130 -18.68 5.23 5.57
CA GLU A 130 -19.37 6.09 6.54
C GLU A 130 -18.68 7.45 6.74
N PHE A 131 -17.35 7.50 6.60
CA PHE A 131 -16.53 8.69 6.81
C PHE A 131 -16.13 9.43 5.53
N GLU A 132 -16.51 8.92 4.35
CA GLU A 132 -16.16 9.48 3.04
C GLU A 132 -16.50 10.99 2.92
N GLY A 133 -17.70 11.39 3.35
CA GLY A 133 -18.10 12.79 3.34
C GLY A 133 -17.30 13.67 4.29
N PHE A 134 -16.91 13.14 5.46
CA PHE A 134 -16.08 13.86 6.42
C PHE A 134 -14.64 14.00 5.91
N TYR A 135 -14.09 12.93 5.35
CA TYR A 135 -12.80 12.91 4.67
C TYR A 135 -12.72 14.00 3.57
N LYS A 136 -13.69 14.05 2.64
CA LYS A 136 -13.71 15.05 1.56
C LYS A 136 -13.77 16.48 2.10
N LYS A 137 -14.53 16.72 3.17
CA LYS A 137 -14.60 18.02 3.83
C LYS A 137 -13.24 18.43 4.42
N LEU A 138 -12.57 17.52 5.13
CA LEU A 138 -11.25 17.80 5.70
C LEU A 138 -10.19 18.03 4.63
N LEU A 139 -10.21 17.25 3.55
CA LEU A 139 -9.30 17.41 2.41
C LEU A 139 -9.33 18.85 1.87
N GLN A 140 -10.51 19.46 1.82
CA GLN A 140 -10.72 20.85 1.36
C GLN A 140 -10.54 21.93 2.43
N HIS A 141 -10.40 21.57 3.71
CA HIS A 141 -10.35 22.54 4.80
C HIS A 141 -9.02 23.33 4.81
N ASP A 142 -9.09 24.65 5.01
CA ASP A 142 -7.92 25.54 4.92
C ASP A 142 -6.81 25.24 5.93
N SER A 143 -7.18 24.81 7.14
CA SER A 143 -6.23 24.41 8.19
C SER A 143 -5.51 23.08 7.94
N VAL A 144 -5.94 22.29 6.94
CA VAL A 144 -5.18 21.12 6.50
C VAL A 144 -3.96 21.61 5.72
N GLY A 145 -2.80 21.49 6.34
CA GLY A 145 -1.51 21.84 5.74
C GLY A 145 -0.79 20.66 5.10
N LYS A 146 0.40 20.94 4.54
CA LYS A 146 1.26 19.98 3.83
C LYS A 146 1.55 18.70 4.61
N ARG A 147 1.66 18.79 5.94
CA ARG A 147 1.95 17.63 6.80
C ARG A 147 0.80 16.63 6.89
N PHE A 148 -0.45 17.09 6.72
CA PHE A 148 -1.64 16.27 6.89
C PHE A 148 -2.14 15.69 5.57
N ILE A 149 -1.78 16.30 4.44
CA ILE A 149 -2.27 15.83 3.14
C ILE A 149 -1.81 14.41 2.82
N GLU A 150 -0.59 14.05 3.19
CA GLU A 150 -0.06 12.68 3.02
C GLU A 150 -0.92 11.66 3.76
N THR A 151 -1.16 11.92 5.04
CA THR A 151 -1.95 11.04 5.91
C THR A 151 -3.40 10.94 5.46
N LEU A 152 -3.95 12.02 4.89
CA LEU A 152 -5.28 11.96 4.26
C LEU A 152 -5.24 11.08 3.01
N LEU A 153 -4.26 11.22 2.12
CA LEU A 153 -4.18 10.38 0.92
C LEU A 153 -3.93 8.90 1.27
N GLU A 154 -3.31 8.58 2.42
CA GLU A 154 -3.21 7.20 2.92
C GLU A 154 -4.58 6.52 3.06
N TYR A 155 -5.65 7.27 3.27
CA TYR A 155 -7.02 6.75 3.32
C TYR A 155 -7.37 5.95 2.06
N ARG A 156 -7.02 6.48 0.87
CA ARG A 156 -7.22 5.78 -0.41
C ARG A 156 -6.23 4.64 -0.59
N VAL A 157 -4.96 4.89 -0.26
CA VAL A 157 -3.88 3.93 -0.43
C VAL A 157 -4.14 2.65 0.35
N ARG A 158 -4.57 2.75 1.62
CA ARG A 158 -4.88 1.59 2.46
C ARG A 158 -6.12 0.83 1.98
N ARG A 159 -7.09 1.54 1.40
CA ARG A 159 -8.26 0.90 0.80
C ARG A 159 -7.87 0.06 -0.42
N MET A 160 -7.06 0.60 -1.31
CA MET A 160 -6.47 -0.16 -2.43
C MET A 160 -5.69 -1.38 -1.94
N GLY A 161 -4.79 -1.20 -0.97
CA GLY A 161 -4.00 -2.32 -0.42
C GLY A 161 -4.86 -3.43 0.18
N THR A 162 -5.98 -3.09 0.82
CA THR A 162 -6.91 -4.08 1.38
C THR A 162 -7.65 -4.86 0.29
N LEU A 163 -8.08 -4.18 -0.78
CA LEU A 163 -8.73 -4.82 -1.93
C LEU A 163 -7.78 -5.82 -2.60
N ILE A 164 -6.55 -5.40 -2.88
CA ILE A 164 -5.52 -6.26 -3.48
C ILE A 164 -5.21 -7.46 -2.58
N GLN A 165 -5.06 -7.24 -1.27
CA GLN A 165 -4.84 -8.34 -0.32
C GLN A 165 -6.04 -9.31 -0.28
N SER A 166 -7.27 -8.79 -0.34
CA SER A 166 -8.48 -9.60 -0.38
C SER A 166 -8.54 -10.46 -1.65
N GLU A 167 -8.19 -9.90 -2.81
CA GLU A 167 -8.08 -10.65 -4.06
C GLU A 167 -7.07 -11.80 -3.92
N THR A 168 -5.88 -11.55 -3.38
CA THR A 168 -4.86 -12.59 -3.15
C THR A 168 -5.39 -13.73 -2.26
N VAL A 169 -6.20 -13.42 -1.24
CA VAL A 169 -6.73 -14.42 -0.31
C VAL A 169 -7.92 -15.19 -0.87
N THR A 170 -8.79 -14.51 -1.62
CA THR A 170 -10.08 -15.07 -2.07
C THR A 170 -10.06 -15.59 -3.50
N GLY A 171 -9.12 -15.11 -4.32
CA GLY A 171 -9.08 -15.32 -5.77
C GLY A 171 -10.15 -14.56 -6.55
N GLU A 172 -10.97 -13.74 -5.88
CA GLU A 172 -11.97 -12.89 -6.53
C GLU A 172 -11.30 -11.65 -7.14
N ASP A 173 -11.48 -11.43 -8.44
CA ASP A 173 -10.95 -10.25 -9.14
C ASP A 173 -11.52 -8.96 -8.52
N LYS A 174 -10.62 -8.05 -8.09
CA LYS A 174 -10.95 -6.74 -7.51
C LYS A 174 -10.47 -5.58 -8.38
N THR A 175 -10.15 -5.83 -9.64
CA THR A 175 -9.57 -4.83 -10.55
C THR A 175 -10.42 -3.57 -10.64
N ASP A 176 -11.74 -3.71 -10.75
CA ASP A 176 -12.66 -2.58 -10.88
C ASP A 176 -12.75 -1.76 -9.58
N GLU A 177 -12.79 -2.40 -8.41
CA GLU A 177 -12.78 -1.70 -7.13
C GLU A 177 -11.44 -1.00 -6.86
N VAL A 178 -10.32 -1.62 -7.26
CA VAL A 178 -9.00 -0.98 -7.17
C VAL A 178 -8.93 0.22 -8.12
N LYS A 179 -9.43 0.08 -9.35
CA LYS A 179 -9.55 1.19 -10.31
C LYS A 179 -10.34 2.35 -9.74
N GLU A 180 -11.49 2.08 -9.11
CA GLU A 180 -12.31 3.12 -8.47
C GLU A 180 -11.51 3.90 -7.41
N GLN A 181 -10.67 3.23 -6.62
CA GLN A 181 -9.84 3.90 -5.63
C GLN A 181 -8.67 4.68 -6.25
N VAL A 182 -8.09 4.20 -7.35
CA VAL A 182 -7.09 4.95 -8.13
C VAL A 182 -7.70 6.24 -8.67
N ASP A 183 -8.87 6.16 -9.31
CA ASP A 183 -9.58 7.32 -9.87
C ASP A 183 -9.88 8.35 -8.77
N LYS A 184 -10.40 7.89 -7.61
CA LYS A 184 -10.65 8.76 -6.46
C LYS A 184 -9.39 9.37 -5.85
N LEU A 185 -8.27 8.65 -5.85
CA LEU A 185 -6.99 9.19 -5.39
C LEU A 185 -6.51 10.31 -6.33
N VAL A 186 -6.63 10.11 -7.64
CA VAL A 186 -6.30 11.14 -8.63
C VAL A 186 -7.18 12.38 -8.41
N GLU A 187 -8.50 12.21 -8.31
CA GLU A 187 -9.42 13.31 -8.00
C GLU A 187 -9.05 14.06 -6.72
N ASP A 188 -8.74 13.32 -5.64
CA ASP A 188 -8.33 13.89 -4.36
C ASP A 188 -7.06 14.74 -4.52
N ILE A 189 -6.05 14.23 -5.24
CA ILE A 189 -4.82 14.95 -5.55
C ILE A 189 -5.08 16.21 -6.38
N GLU A 190 -5.85 16.10 -7.45
CA GLU A 190 -6.14 17.23 -8.34
C GLU A 190 -6.88 18.36 -7.60
N SER A 191 -7.80 17.99 -6.71
CA SER A 191 -8.58 18.94 -5.93
C SER A 191 -7.72 19.80 -4.98
N VAL A 192 -6.56 19.30 -4.54
CA VAL A 192 -5.68 19.99 -3.58
C VAL A 192 -4.37 20.49 -4.19
N ALA A 193 -3.99 20.02 -5.38
CA ALA A 193 -2.69 20.32 -5.99
C ALA A 193 -2.46 21.83 -6.19
N GLY A 194 -3.52 22.61 -6.46
CA GLY A 194 -3.44 24.07 -6.55
C GLY A 194 -3.02 24.73 -5.23
N ARG A 195 -3.51 24.24 -4.09
CA ARG A 195 -3.18 24.73 -2.74
C ARG A 195 -1.76 24.34 -2.31
N PHE A 196 -1.25 23.23 -2.83
CA PHE A 196 0.03 22.65 -2.44
C PHE A 196 1.06 22.62 -3.59
N LYS A 197 1.14 23.70 -4.36
CA LYS A 197 2.12 23.80 -5.46
C LYS A 197 3.55 23.58 -4.95
N GLY A 198 4.30 22.70 -5.64
CA GLY A 198 5.68 22.35 -5.30
C GLY A 198 5.83 21.42 -4.09
N VAL A 199 4.75 20.80 -3.61
CA VAL A 199 4.82 19.78 -2.56
C VAL A 199 4.97 18.41 -3.22
N GLU A 200 6.10 17.77 -2.96
CA GLU A 200 6.44 16.47 -3.55
C GLU A 200 5.71 15.28 -2.92
N THR A 201 4.97 15.48 -1.83
CA THR A 201 4.35 14.39 -1.07
C THR A 201 3.29 13.63 -1.87
N PHE A 202 2.38 14.34 -2.53
CA PHE A 202 1.31 13.69 -3.30
C PHE A 202 1.79 13.10 -4.64
N PRO A 203 2.74 13.71 -5.40
CA PRO A 203 3.32 13.04 -6.57
C PRO A 203 4.20 11.84 -6.17
N ASN A 204 4.86 11.85 -5.01
CA ASN A 204 5.55 10.67 -4.49
C ASN A 204 4.59 9.53 -4.11
N THR A 205 3.43 9.89 -3.54
CA THR A 205 2.36 8.92 -3.26
C THR A 205 1.90 8.30 -4.58
N ALA A 206 1.52 9.12 -5.57
CA ALA A 206 1.13 8.65 -6.90
C ALA A 206 2.21 7.79 -7.56
N LEU A 207 3.49 8.18 -7.49
CA LEU A 207 4.62 7.41 -8.03
C LEU A 207 4.76 6.04 -7.36
N THR A 208 4.52 5.97 -6.05
CA THR A 208 4.58 4.71 -5.30
C THR A 208 3.46 3.78 -5.77
N ILE A 209 2.23 4.30 -5.82
CA ILE A 209 1.08 3.50 -6.28
C ILE A 209 1.23 3.12 -7.76
N ALA A 210 1.71 4.01 -8.63
CA ALA A 210 1.95 3.71 -10.04
C ALA A 210 2.94 2.54 -10.21
N ARG A 211 3.99 2.49 -9.37
CA ARG A 211 4.94 1.38 -9.37
C ARG A 211 4.29 0.07 -8.97
N ASP A 212 3.45 0.10 -7.95
CA ASP A 212 2.75 -1.09 -7.46
C ASP A 212 1.72 -1.58 -8.48
N MET A 213 1.02 -0.65 -9.15
CA MET A 213 0.03 -0.97 -10.19
C MET A 213 0.65 -1.68 -11.39
N ILE A 214 1.90 -1.41 -11.77
CA ILE A 214 2.58 -2.16 -12.85
C ILE A 214 2.54 -3.68 -12.59
N TYR A 215 2.65 -4.09 -11.33
CA TYR A 215 2.69 -5.50 -10.94
C TYR A 215 1.31 -6.08 -10.61
N TYR A 216 0.32 -5.23 -10.37
CA TYR A 216 -1.06 -5.63 -10.13
C TYR A 216 -1.87 -5.62 -11.44
N ASN A 217 -2.07 -4.43 -12.01
CA ASN A 217 -2.68 -4.23 -13.32
C ASN A 217 -2.09 -2.95 -13.95
N PRO A 218 -1.22 -3.07 -14.98
CA PRO A 218 -0.51 -1.94 -15.57
C PRO A 218 -1.38 -0.79 -16.06
N SER A 219 -2.61 -1.09 -16.53
CA SER A 219 -3.53 -0.05 -17.00
C SER A 219 -3.92 0.94 -15.89
N LEU A 220 -3.87 0.52 -14.63
CA LEU A 220 -4.17 1.37 -13.48
C LEU A 220 -3.05 2.32 -13.11
N SER A 221 -1.85 2.15 -13.69
CA SER A 221 -0.72 3.04 -13.43
C SER A 221 -0.77 4.35 -14.22
N GLU A 222 -1.45 4.36 -15.38
CA GLU A 222 -1.43 5.49 -16.33
C GLU A 222 -1.98 6.79 -15.72
N PRO A 223 -3.14 6.82 -15.03
CA PRO A 223 -3.62 8.04 -14.38
C PRO A 223 -2.65 8.58 -13.31
N LEU A 224 -1.92 7.69 -12.63
CA LEU A 224 -0.96 8.06 -11.59
C LEU A 224 0.36 8.57 -12.20
N VAL A 225 0.75 8.05 -13.37
CA VAL A 225 1.87 8.57 -14.17
C VAL A 225 1.58 10.01 -14.58
N GLU A 226 0.37 10.31 -15.07
CA GLU A 226 -0.03 11.68 -15.44
C GLU A 226 0.07 12.65 -14.26
N VAL A 227 -0.39 12.23 -13.06
CA VAL A 227 -0.23 13.00 -11.81
C VAL A 227 1.25 13.31 -11.54
N CYS A 228 2.13 12.33 -11.70
CA CYS A 228 3.57 12.51 -11.49
C CYS A 228 4.19 13.47 -12.52
N GLU A 229 3.77 13.42 -13.78
CA GLU A 229 4.26 14.34 -14.83
C GLU A 229 3.80 15.79 -14.59
N LYS A 230 2.52 15.94 -14.23
CA LYS A 230 1.85 17.23 -14.01
C LYS A 230 2.37 17.94 -12.77
N TYR A 231 2.58 17.21 -11.68
CA TYR A 231 2.84 17.82 -10.38
C TYR A 231 4.18 17.46 -9.74
N GLY A 232 4.88 16.42 -10.21
CA GLY A 232 6.15 15.99 -9.66
C GLY A 232 7.31 16.93 -10.02
N GLY A 233 8.22 17.13 -9.08
CA GLY A 233 9.50 17.80 -9.33
C GLY A 233 10.53 16.87 -9.97
N ALA A 234 11.78 17.35 -10.04
CA ALA A 234 12.86 16.66 -10.75
C ALA A 234 13.08 15.21 -10.27
N MET A 235 13.10 14.99 -8.95
CA MET A 235 13.33 13.65 -8.38
C MET A 235 12.18 12.68 -8.66
N VAL A 236 10.92 13.15 -8.63
CA VAL A 236 9.76 12.33 -8.97
C VAL A 236 9.81 11.95 -10.45
N LYS A 237 10.10 12.92 -11.34
CA LYS A 237 10.21 12.70 -12.79
C LYS A 237 11.35 11.75 -13.16
N GLU A 238 12.49 11.86 -12.50
CA GLU A 238 13.61 10.93 -12.68
C GLU A 238 13.19 9.49 -12.34
N LYS A 239 12.55 9.29 -11.18
CA LYS A 239 12.05 7.96 -10.78
C LYS A 239 10.92 7.46 -11.68
N LEU A 240 10.05 8.37 -12.14
CA LEU A 240 8.95 8.08 -13.06
C LEU A 240 9.46 7.53 -14.39
N ALA A 241 10.61 7.99 -14.89
CA ALA A 241 11.19 7.45 -16.11
C ALA A 241 11.42 5.92 -16.03
N GLY A 242 11.78 5.41 -14.85
CA GLY A 242 11.91 3.96 -14.63
C GLY A 242 10.56 3.22 -14.63
N VAL A 243 9.48 3.87 -14.19
CA VAL A 243 8.11 3.35 -14.26
C VAL A 243 7.63 3.33 -15.72
N LYS A 244 7.79 4.44 -16.45
CA LYS A 244 7.43 4.54 -17.87
C LYS A 244 8.19 3.52 -18.72
N LYS A 245 9.50 3.37 -18.51
CA LYS A 245 10.29 2.33 -19.19
C LYS A 245 9.72 0.93 -19.00
N LYS A 246 9.21 0.59 -17.80
CA LYS A 246 8.57 -0.71 -17.56
C LYS A 246 7.21 -0.83 -18.27
N LEU A 247 6.42 0.24 -18.28
CA LEU A 247 5.17 0.28 -19.01
C LEU A 247 5.38 0.11 -20.52
N ASP A 248 6.36 0.81 -21.08
CA ASP A 248 6.73 0.70 -22.50
C ASP A 248 7.21 -0.72 -22.88
N MET A 249 7.73 -1.48 -21.91
CA MET A 249 8.12 -2.88 -22.12
C MET A 249 6.92 -3.83 -22.21
N LEU A 250 5.80 -3.51 -21.57
CA LEU A 250 4.59 -4.34 -21.66
C LEU A 250 4.03 -4.27 -23.09
N GLY A 251 3.68 -5.42 -23.64
CA GLY A 251 3.30 -5.55 -25.06
C GLY A 251 4.46 -5.37 -26.05
N SER A 252 5.67 -5.06 -25.59
CA SER A 252 6.85 -5.03 -26.45
C SER A 252 7.43 -6.43 -26.59
N LYS A 253 7.97 -6.71 -27.79
CA LYS A 253 8.66 -7.99 -28.05
C LYS A 253 9.92 -8.10 -27.19
N LEU A 254 10.08 -9.23 -26.51
CA LEU A 254 11.29 -9.55 -25.78
C LEU A 254 12.22 -10.41 -26.63
N GLU A 255 13.50 -10.05 -26.58
CA GLU A 255 14.58 -10.77 -27.25
C GLU A 255 15.60 -11.14 -26.18
N MET A 256 15.76 -12.46 -25.98
CA MET A 256 16.77 -13.06 -25.11
C MET A 256 17.34 -14.28 -25.82
N GLU A 257 18.66 -14.33 -25.87
CA GLU A 257 19.48 -15.48 -26.26
C GLU A 257 20.12 -16.05 -24.99
N LEU A 258 19.94 -17.33 -24.76
CA LEU A 258 20.33 -18.02 -23.53
C LEU A 258 21.09 -19.30 -23.89
N GLU A 259 22.12 -19.61 -23.14
CA GLU A 259 22.78 -20.92 -23.15
C GLU A 259 22.29 -21.75 -21.96
N THR A 260 21.73 -22.95 -22.21
CA THR A 260 21.26 -23.82 -21.12
C THR A 260 22.42 -24.50 -20.39
N LEU A 261 22.16 -25.08 -19.21
CA LEU A 261 23.14 -25.88 -18.45
C LEU A 261 23.72 -27.06 -19.24
N GLU A 262 23.01 -27.53 -20.25
CA GLU A 262 23.42 -28.59 -21.18
C GLU A 262 24.24 -28.06 -22.37
N GLY A 263 24.51 -26.74 -22.43
CA GLY A 263 25.26 -26.08 -23.50
C GLY A 263 24.45 -25.86 -24.78
N LYS A 264 23.11 -25.87 -24.69
CA LYS A 264 22.23 -25.61 -25.83
C LYS A 264 21.93 -24.11 -25.93
N GLU A 265 22.15 -23.52 -27.09
CA GLU A 265 21.67 -22.18 -27.40
C GLU A 265 20.15 -22.20 -27.65
N ILE A 266 19.42 -21.36 -26.93
CA ILE A 266 17.98 -21.15 -27.08
C ILE A 266 17.67 -19.65 -27.10
N SER A 267 16.59 -19.28 -27.75
CA SER A 267 16.09 -17.92 -27.80
C SER A 267 14.60 -17.87 -27.47
N LEU A 268 14.11 -16.73 -26.98
CA LEU A 268 12.66 -16.53 -26.83
C LEU A 268 11.90 -16.72 -28.15
N SER A 269 12.53 -16.42 -29.28
CA SER A 269 11.92 -16.60 -30.60
C SER A 269 11.71 -18.07 -30.99
N ASP A 270 12.46 -19.01 -30.41
CA ASP A 270 12.28 -20.45 -30.65
C ASP A 270 10.94 -20.97 -30.12
N TYR A 271 10.35 -20.24 -29.17
CA TYR A 271 9.08 -20.56 -28.50
C TYR A 271 7.91 -19.75 -29.03
N LYS A 272 8.02 -19.18 -30.24
CA LYS A 272 6.91 -18.46 -30.86
C LYS A 272 5.71 -19.40 -31.04
N GLY A 273 4.56 -18.98 -30.53
CA GLY A 273 3.34 -19.79 -30.47
C GLY A 273 3.04 -20.34 -29.07
N ASP A 274 4.06 -20.38 -28.20
CA ASP A 274 3.93 -20.79 -26.81
C ASP A 274 3.87 -19.56 -25.90
N VAL A 275 3.20 -19.72 -24.75
CA VAL A 275 3.32 -18.79 -23.63
C VAL A 275 4.58 -19.16 -22.84
N VAL A 276 5.48 -18.20 -22.62
CA VAL A 276 6.76 -18.48 -21.94
C VAL A 276 6.80 -17.79 -20.59
N LEU A 277 7.05 -18.55 -19.52
CA LEU A 277 7.40 -18.02 -18.22
C LEU A 277 8.92 -17.81 -18.15
N VAL A 278 9.37 -16.55 -18.07
CA VAL A 278 10.76 -16.22 -17.80
C VAL A 278 10.94 -16.04 -16.29
N ASP A 279 11.70 -16.93 -15.65
CA ASP A 279 11.89 -16.96 -14.19
C ASP A 279 13.32 -16.57 -13.80
N PHE A 280 13.50 -15.39 -13.21
CA PHE A 280 14.76 -14.97 -12.61
C PHE A 280 14.82 -15.48 -11.16
N TRP A 281 15.74 -16.40 -10.88
CA TRP A 281 15.77 -17.14 -9.62
C TRP A 281 17.20 -17.51 -9.19
N ALA A 282 17.34 -18.13 -8.02
CA ALA A 282 18.60 -18.75 -7.58
C ALA A 282 18.37 -19.81 -6.49
N THR A 283 19.30 -20.75 -6.34
CA THR A 283 19.22 -21.79 -5.29
C THR A 283 19.32 -21.24 -3.86
N TRP A 284 20.01 -20.12 -3.68
CA TRP A 284 20.15 -19.43 -2.38
C TRP A 284 18.95 -18.54 -2.03
N CYS A 285 17.98 -18.39 -2.92
CA CYS A 285 16.76 -17.62 -2.71
C CYS A 285 15.67 -18.51 -2.11
N GLY A 286 15.44 -18.40 -0.80
CA GLY A 286 14.43 -19.17 -0.08
C GLY A 286 13.04 -19.15 -0.75
N PRO A 287 12.45 -17.97 -1.03
CA PRO A 287 11.17 -17.89 -1.74
C PRO A 287 11.18 -18.54 -3.12
N CYS A 288 12.29 -18.45 -3.87
CA CYS A 288 12.41 -19.11 -5.18
C CYS A 288 12.32 -20.64 -5.05
N VAL A 289 13.01 -21.20 -4.05
CA VAL A 289 12.99 -22.63 -3.73
C VAL A 289 11.60 -23.10 -3.29
N GLU A 290 10.86 -22.25 -2.55
CA GLU A 290 9.49 -22.51 -2.12
C GLU A 290 8.49 -22.56 -3.30
N GLU A 291 8.77 -21.86 -4.41
CA GLU A 291 7.93 -21.87 -5.63
C GLU A 291 8.12 -23.11 -6.51
N VAL A 292 9.25 -23.82 -6.40
CA VAL A 292 9.59 -24.95 -7.28
C VAL A 292 8.49 -26.01 -7.35
N PRO A 293 7.88 -26.48 -6.23
CA PRO A 293 6.77 -27.44 -6.30
C PRO A 293 5.59 -26.93 -7.13
N HIS A 294 5.22 -25.66 -6.97
CA HIS A 294 4.13 -25.05 -7.74
C HIS A 294 4.46 -24.98 -9.23
N LEU A 295 5.68 -24.56 -9.59
CA LEU A 295 6.12 -24.53 -10.99
C LEU A 295 6.18 -25.93 -11.61
N LYS A 296 6.53 -26.97 -10.86
CA LYS A 296 6.46 -28.36 -11.34
C LYS A 296 5.04 -28.78 -11.68
N ASP A 297 4.07 -28.46 -10.82
CA ASP A 297 2.66 -28.77 -11.07
C ASP A 297 2.13 -28.05 -12.32
N ILE A 298 2.53 -26.78 -12.53
CA ILE A 298 2.19 -26.01 -13.73
C ILE A 298 2.87 -26.61 -14.96
N TYR A 299 4.16 -26.91 -14.87
CA TYR A 299 4.93 -27.45 -15.99
C TYR A 299 4.38 -28.80 -16.44
N GLU A 300 4.02 -29.69 -15.51
CA GLU A 300 3.42 -30.99 -15.84
C GLU A 300 2.08 -30.86 -16.56
N LYS A 301 1.29 -29.83 -16.24
CA LYS A 301 -0.03 -29.60 -16.85
C LYS A 301 0.05 -28.96 -18.24
N TYR A 302 0.98 -28.04 -18.46
CA TYR A 302 0.95 -27.16 -19.64
C TYR A 302 2.16 -27.32 -20.57
N SER A 303 3.26 -27.93 -20.12
CA SER A 303 4.41 -28.19 -20.99
C SER A 303 4.03 -29.06 -22.19
N GLY A 304 4.40 -28.62 -23.39
CA GLY A 304 4.02 -29.28 -24.64
C GLY A 304 2.59 -28.99 -25.12
N GLU A 305 1.78 -28.23 -24.37
CA GLU A 305 0.45 -27.75 -24.76
C GLU A 305 0.45 -26.26 -25.16
N GLY A 306 1.61 -25.69 -25.46
CA GLY A 306 1.76 -24.26 -25.77
C GLY A 306 2.26 -23.43 -24.60
N PHE A 307 3.02 -24.04 -23.67
CA PHE A 307 3.66 -23.36 -22.55
C PHE A 307 5.07 -23.89 -22.29
N GLU A 308 6.00 -23.01 -21.92
CA GLU A 308 7.37 -23.32 -21.53
C GLU A 308 7.83 -22.44 -20.35
N ILE A 309 8.81 -22.91 -19.58
CA ILE A 309 9.53 -22.11 -18.58
C ILE A 309 10.99 -21.94 -19.01
N LEU A 310 11.47 -20.70 -19.09
CA LEU A 310 12.88 -20.38 -19.28
C LEU A 310 13.42 -19.72 -18.01
N ALA A 311 14.22 -20.47 -17.25
CA ALA A 311 14.73 -19.99 -15.98
C ALA A 311 16.13 -19.40 -16.14
N ILE A 312 16.34 -18.18 -15.62
CA ILE A 312 17.62 -17.46 -15.61
C ILE A 312 18.16 -17.52 -14.18
N SER A 313 19.18 -18.34 -13.95
CA SER A 313 19.78 -18.50 -12.63
C SER A 313 20.75 -17.36 -12.32
N LEU A 314 20.65 -16.82 -11.11
CA LEU A 314 21.57 -15.87 -10.50
C LEU A 314 22.58 -16.57 -9.55
N ASP A 315 22.69 -17.89 -9.62
CA ASP A 315 23.74 -18.63 -8.94
C ASP A 315 25.12 -18.26 -9.47
N LYS A 316 26.14 -18.47 -8.65
CA LYS A 316 27.56 -18.29 -9.03
C LYS A 316 28.31 -19.61 -9.19
N SER A 317 27.69 -20.70 -8.76
CA SER A 317 28.25 -22.05 -8.77
C SER A 317 27.40 -22.92 -9.68
N GLU A 318 27.97 -23.31 -10.82
CA GLU A 318 27.30 -24.20 -11.77
C GLU A 318 27.02 -25.58 -11.13
N GLU A 319 27.96 -26.06 -10.32
CA GLU A 319 27.86 -27.35 -9.63
C GLU A 319 26.68 -27.37 -8.65
N ASP A 320 26.54 -26.33 -7.83
CA ASP A 320 25.43 -26.24 -6.86
C ASP A 320 24.08 -26.13 -7.57
N LEU A 321 24.01 -25.36 -8.66
CA LEU A 321 22.82 -25.24 -9.47
C LEU A 321 22.44 -26.59 -10.13
N LYS A 322 23.40 -27.26 -10.78
CA LYS A 322 23.19 -28.58 -11.41
C LYS A 322 22.70 -29.60 -10.40
N LYS A 323 23.38 -29.68 -9.25
CA LYS A 323 22.98 -30.57 -8.16
C LYS A 323 21.55 -30.28 -7.68
N PHE A 324 21.20 -29.01 -7.48
CA PHE A 324 19.85 -28.66 -7.04
C PHE A 324 18.78 -29.02 -8.09
N VAL A 325 19.05 -28.75 -9.37
CA VAL A 325 18.16 -29.07 -10.50
C VAL A 325 17.93 -30.58 -10.59
N GLU A 326 18.99 -31.39 -10.45
CA GLU A 326 18.92 -32.85 -10.41
C GLU A 326 18.13 -33.35 -9.18
N ASP A 327 18.49 -32.89 -7.98
CA ASP A 327 17.87 -33.28 -6.70
C ASP A 327 16.37 -32.95 -6.68
N LYS A 328 15.97 -31.81 -7.26
CA LYS A 328 14.57 -31.37 -7.35
C LYS A 328 13.85 -31.89 -8.58
N GLN A 329 14.54 -32.56 -9.49
CA GLN A 329 14.01 -33.07 -10.76
C GLN A 329 13.31 -31.95 -11.55
N ILE A 330 13.97 -30.81 -11.68
CA ILE A 330 13.50 -29.67 -12.48
C ILE A 330 13.71 -30.02 -13.94
N LYS A 331 12.65 -29.92 -14.76
CA LYS A 331 12.64 -30.40 -16.15
C LYS A 331 12.76 -29.30 -17.20
N TRP A 332 12.51 -28.05 -16.82
CA TRP A 332 12.57 -26.92 -17.74
C TRP A 332 13.99 -26.36 -17.89
N PRO A 333 14.33 -25.77 -19.06
CA PRO A 333 15.65 -25.21 -19.31
C PRO A 333 16.12 -24.20 -18.26
N GLN A 334 17.39 -24.31 -17.89
CA GLN A 334 18.08 -23.40 -16.97
C GLN A 334 19.22 -22.70 -17.70
N HIS A 335 19.19 -21.37 -17.73
CA HIS A 335 20.32 -20.55 -18.15
C HIS A 335 21.23 -20.22 -16.97
N PHE A 336 22.54 -20.38 -17.16
CA PHE A 336 23.56 -20.04 -16.18
C PHE A 336 24.76 -19.38 -16.88
N ASP A 337 25.19 -18.23 -16.36
CA ASP A 337 26.40 -17.53 -16.83
C ASP A 337 27.41 -17.23 -15.71
N GLY A 338 27.12 -17.65 -14.47
CA GLY A 338 27.93 -17.40 -13.28
C GLY A 338 28.03 -15.93 -12.85
N LYS A 339 27.33 -15.00 -13.50
CA LYS A 339 27.44 -13.56 -13.24
C LYS A 339 26.52 -13.11 -12.10
N GLY A 340 25.51 -13.91 -11.73
CA GLY A 340 24.56 -13.54 -10.69
C GLY A 340 23.86 -12.21 -11.01
N TRP A 341 23.90 -11.24 -10.08
CA TRP A 341 23.35 -9.90 -10.31
C TRP A 341 24.03 -9.12 -11.46
N ASP A 342 25.20 -9.56 -11.92
CA ASP A 342 25.89 -8.97 -13.07
C ASP A 342 25.44 -9.51 -14.42
N ASN A 343 24.51 -10.47 -14.44
CA ASN A 343 23.88 -11.01 -15.65
C ASN A 343 23.31 -9.88 -16.53
N GLU A 344 23.43 -10.05 -17.85
CA GLU A 344 23.08 -8.98 -18.79
C GLU A 344 21.58 -8.66 -18.80
N TYR A 345 20.71 -9.67 -18.67
CA TYR A 345 19.27 -9.48 -18.64
C TYR A 345 18.81 -8.86 -17.33
N VAL A 346 19.42 -9.26 -16.20
CA VAL A 346 19.22 -8.62 -14.90
C VAL A 346 19.49 -7.11 -14.98
N LYS A 347 20.61 -6.70 -15.61
CA LYS A 347 20.97 -5.28 -15.80
C LYS A 347 20.08 -4.58 -16.82
N LYS A 348 19.91 -5.16 -18.00
CA LYS A 348 19.12 -4.61 -19.13
C LYS A 348 17.70 -4.28 -18.69
N TYR A 349 17.09 -5.21 -17.96
CA TYR A 349 15.72 -5.15 -17.50
C TYR A 349 15.55 -4.61 -16.07
N ASN A 350 16.65 -4.26 -15.40
CA ASN A 350 16.64 -3.69 -14.06
C ASN A 350 15.84 -4.56 -13.08
N ILE A 351 16.16 -5.86 -13.08
CA ILE A 351 15.67 -6.84 -12.11
C ILE A 351 16.32 -6.52 -10.77
N ARG A 352 15.51 -6.23 -9.75
CA ARG A 352 15.97 -5.74 -8.43
C ARG A 352 15.73 -6.72 -7.28
N GLY A 353 15.12 -7.86 -7.59
CA GLY A 353 14.74 -8.87 -6.61
C GLY A 353 14.43 -10.17 -7.33
N ILE A 354 14.56 -11.27 -6.60
CA ILE A 354 14.15 -12.60 -7.04
C ILE A 354 13.28 -13.25 -5.95
N PRO A 355 12.30 -14.10 -6.31
CA PRO A 355 11.94 -14.45 -7.68
C PRO A 355 11.33 -13.26 -8.45
N THR A 356 11.66 -13.13 -9.72
CA THR A 356 10.93 -12.27 -10.66
C THR A 356 10.47 -13.13 -11.82
N MET A 357 9.15 -13.27 -11.98
CA MET A 357 8.53 -14.14 -12.98
C MET A 357 7.76 -13.31 -13.98
N TRP A 358 8.10 -13.44 -15.25
CA TRP A 358 7.47 -12.72 -16.36
C TRP A 358 6.75 -13.69 -17.29
N LEU A 359 5.56 -13.32 -17.76
CA LEU A 359 4.91 -14.07 -18.84
C LEU A 359 5.10 -13.34 -20.15
N VAL A 360 5.50 -14.11 -21.16
CA VAL A 360 5.61 -13.71 -22.55
C VAL A 360 4.48 -14.39 -23.31
N ASP A 361 3.73 -13.62 -24.10
CA ASP A 361 2.64 -14.16 -24.92
C ASP A 361 3.15 -14.94 -26.15
N LYS A 362 2.21 -15.56 -26.87
CA LYS A 362 2.47 -16.38 -28.06
C LYS A 362 3.18 -15.62 -29.20
N GLU A 363 3.11 -14.30 -29.19
CA GLU A 363 3.79 -13.43 -30.17
C GLU A 363 5.20 -13.02 -29.72
N GLY A 364 5.64 -13.47 -28.54
CA GLY A 364 6.93 -13.12 -27.96
C GLY A 364 6.94 -11.77 -27.25
N ARG A 365 5.78 -11.22 -26.87
CA ARG A 365 5.67 -9.92 -26.18
C ARG A 365 5.51 -10.11 -24.69
N LEU A 366 6.08 -9.21 -23.90
CA LEU A 366 5.93 -9.24 -22.44
C LEU A 366 4.48 -8.93 -22.05
N ALA A 367 3.76 -9.92 -21.54
CA ALA A 367 2.37 -9.80 -21.15
C ALA A 367 2.19 -9.47 -19.66
N ASP A 368 3.06 -10.00 -18.79
CA ASP A 368 2.95 -9.82 -17.34
C ASP A 368 4.33 -9.76 -16.67
N MET A 369 4.51 -8.85 -15.69
CA MET A 369 5.77 -8.66 -14.94
C MET A 369 5.74 -9.23 -13.51
N ASN A 370 4.62 -9.82 -13.09
CA ASN A 370 4.34 -10.38 -11.77
C ASN A 370 3.58 -11.70 -11.89
N ALA A 371 4.14 -12.65 -12.62
CA ALA A 371 3.43 -13.88 -12.95
C ALA A 371 3.28 -14.84 -11.77
N ARG A 372 4.00 -14.62 -10.66
CA ARG A 372 3.92 -15.46 -9.45
C ARG A 372 2.50 -15.54 -8.89
N GLU A 373 1.84 -14.39 -8.75
CA GLU A 373 0.46 -14.33 -8.25
C GLU A 373 -0.52 -14.67 -9.38
N GLY A 374 -1.34 -15.69 -9.16
CA GLY A 374 -2.36 -16.12 -10.14
C GLY A 374 -1.79 -16.74 -11.41
N LEU A 375 -0.57 -17.32 -11.36
CA LEU A 375 0.15 -17.87 -12.51
C LEU A 375 -0.72 -18.71 -13.45
N GLU A 376 -1.40 -19.74 -12.91
CA GLU A 376 -2.21 -20.66 -13.72
C GLU A 376 -3.35 -19.95 -14.46
N ARG A 377 -3.99 -18.95 -13.84
CA ARG A 377 -5.05 -18.17 -14.45
C ARG A 377 -4.51 -17.36 -15.63
N LYS A 378 -3.40 -16.65 -15.41
CA LYS A 378 -2.74 -15.82 -16.44
C LYS A 378 -2.26 -16.65 -17.62
N ILE A 379 -1.68 -17.83 -17.36
CA ILE A 379 -1.30 -18.79 -18.41
C ILE A 379 -2.52 -19.17 -19.24
N LYS A 380 -3.64 -19.59 -18.60
CA LYS A 380 -4.88 -19.94 -19.32
C LYS A 380 -5.45 -18.79 -20.14
N GLU A 381 -5.32 -17.55 -19.67
CA GLU A 381 -5.77 -16.37 -20.40
C GLU A 381 -4.95 -16.14 -21.67
N LEU A 382 -3.62 -16.28 -21.59
CA LEU A 382 -2.72 -16.13 -22.73
C LEU A 382 -2.71 -17.33 -23.69
N MET A 383 -3.12 -18.50 -23.21
CA MET A 383 -3.24 -19.72 -24.02
C MET A 383 -4.54 -19.79 -24.83
N LYS A 384 -5.54 -18.96 -24.54
CA LYS A 384 -6.72 -18.79 -25.41
C LYS A 384 -6.31 -18.21 -26.77
#